data_AF-M1IFY0-F1
#
_entry.id   AF-M1IFY0-F1
#
_cell.length_a   1.000
_cell.length_b   1.000
_cell.length_c   1.000
_cell.angle_alpha   90.00
_cell.angle_beta   90.00
_cell.angle_gamma   90.00
#
_symmetry.space_group_name_H-M   'P 1'
#
loop_
_entity.id
_entity.type
_entity.pdbx_description
1 polymer ?
#
loop_
_entity_poly.entity_id
_entity_poly.type
_entity_poly.pdbx_seq_one_letter_code
_entity_poly.pdbx_strand_id
1 'polypeptide(L)'
;MKKGKGKIEKAVSNTVFAAVVVILIIIAAVGFVLYATKSTGPATTVTTTVPAGTTTVTSTLTKPVTVNSSGAFYNGQVITFQYTAQFMCTPPATTFFPNETNQSKVAMGCEVGAGNISAFPKNAAPVFVLVPAFAGLSIFGVTQLGATSQGFPTFTYNNVTYIITTQCGAAGTMTACPDHMTYIYSPAFTAVEQALGYKNGVFGLPEGVLPTPAHDHLVTFTTNQSIPWYIVVVLVFDPNIFPNPITGQCQAIVPSNTTNPTANCLNNIQALENAMMTYDSAVGMANAKNPIWTTLVNTDLQVVVPGITSPSQLMSATNSNMVLYFSDPAIYPYPI
;
A
#
# COMPACT_ATOMS: atom_id res chain seq x y z
N MET A 1 -1.34 58.95 -31.05
CA MET A 1 -2.31 57.85 -31.23
C MET A 1 -1.63 56.53 -30.86
N LYS A 2 -2.15 55.81 -29.85
CA LYS A 2 -1.62 54.52 -29.39
C LYS A 2 -2.01 53.41 -30.37
N LYS A 3 -1.06 52.60 -30.86
CA LYS A 3 -1.33 51.33 -31.56
C LYS A 3 -1.04 50.17 -30.59
N GLY A 4 -2.07 49.38 -30.30
CA GLY A 4 -2.03 48.24 -29.38
C GLY A 4 -1.31 47.02 -29.94
N LYS A 5 -0.70 46.25 -29.03
CA LYS A 5 -0.12 44.92 -29.29
C LYS A 5 -1.26 43.91 -29.46
N GLY A 6 -1.29 43.19 -30.59
CA GLY A 6 -2.17 42.05 -30.81
C GLY A 6 -1.73 40.84 -29.97
N LYS A 7 -2.69 40.20 -29.29
CA LYS A 7 -2.51 38.89 -28.65
C LYS A 7 -2.38 37.82 -29.75
N ILE A 8 -1.37 36.96 -29.64
CA ILE A 8 -1.31 35.73 -30.42
C ILE A 8 -2.13 34.68 -29.63
N GLU A 9 -3.36 34.46 -30.05
CA GLU A 9 -4.13 33.31 -29.59
C GLU A 9 -3.59 32.06 -30.27
N LYS A 10 -2.98 31.16 -29.50
CA LYS A 10 -2.72 29.79 -29.95
C LYS A 10 -4.06 29.06 -29.99
N ALA A 11 -4.71 29.06 -31.15
CA ALA A 11 -5.84 28.19 -31.42
C ALA A 11 -5.35 26.74 -31.45
N VAL A 12 -5.58 25.99 -30.37
CA VAL A 12 -5.51 24.52 -30.41
C VAL A 12 -6.70 24.08 -31.24
N SER A 13 -6.42 23.57 -32.45
CA SER A 13 -7.45 23.10 -33.37
C SER A 13 -8.24 21.96 -32.72
N ASN A 14 -9.54 22.16 -32.50
CA ASN A 14 -10.47 21.13 -32.01
C ASN A 14 -10.43 19.85 -32.87
N THR A 15 -10.01 19.96 -34.13
CA THR A 15 -9.83 18.84 -35.05
C THR A 15 -8.68 17.91 -34.64
N VAL A 16 -7.60 18.46 -34.04
CA VAL A 16 -6.46 17.65 -33.54
C VAL A 16 -6.86 16.93 -32.25
N PHE A 17 -7.63 17.58 -31.38
CA PHE A 17 -8.13 16.96 -30.16
C PHE A 17 -9.14 15.83 -30.46
N ALA A 18 -10.04 16.04 -31.43
CA ALA A 18 -10.96 15.01 -31.89
C ALA A 18 -10.23 13.81 -32.53
N ALA A 19 -9.18 14.05 -33.33
CA ALA A 19 -8.39 12.98 -33.94
C ALA A 19 -7.65 12.13 -32.89
N VAL A 20 -7.07 12.75 -31.86
CA VAL A 20 -6.40 12.03 -30.75
C VAL A 20 -7.40 11.21 -29.93
N VAL A 21 -8.59 11.75 -29.65
CA VAL A 21 -9.65 11.04 -28.93
C VAL A 21 -10.16 9.84 -29.74
N VAL A 22 -10.33 9.98 -31.06
CA VAL A 22 -10.75 8.87 -31.93
C VAL A 22 -9.67 7.79 -32.01
N ILE A 23 -8.37 8.15 -32.08
CA ILE A 23 -7.27 7.17 -32.07
C ILE A 23 -7.21 6.43 -30.73
N LEU A 24 -7.41 7.11 -29.61
CA LEU A 24 -7.42 6.48 -28.28
C LEU A 24 -8.63 5.56 -28.10
N ILE A 25 -9.80 5.91 -28.65
CA ILE A 25 -10.99 5.04 -28.64
C ILE A 25 -10.78 3.80 -29.51
N ILE A 26 -10.12 3.93 -30.67
CA ILE A 26 -9.80 2.79 -31.55
C ILE A 26 -8.79 1.85 -30.88
N ILE A 27 -7.75 2.39 -30.21
CA ILE A 27 -6.77 1.56 -29.47
C ILE A 27 -7.45 0.84 -28.28
N ALA A 28 -8.36 1.52 -27.58
CA ALA A 28 -9.15 0.91 -26.49
C ALA A 28 -10.10 -0.18 -27.00
N ALA A 29 -10.75 0.01 -28.15
CA ALA A 29 -11.66 -0.97 -28.75
C ALA A 29 -10.91 -2.20 -29.30
N VAL A 30 -9.75 -2.01 -29.94
CA VAL A 30 -8.91 -3.11 -30.45
C VAL A 30 -8.31 -3.91 -29.29
N GLY A 31 -7.93 -3.27 -28.18
CA GLY A 31 -7.51 -3.93 -26.95
C GLY A 31 -8.62 -4.77 -26.31
N PHE A 32 -9.87 -4.29 -26.34
CA PHE A 32 -11.03 -5.01 -25.81
C PHE A 32 -11.44 -6.21 -26.68
N VAL A 33 -11.33 -6.10 -28.02
CA VAL A 33 -11.66 -7.21 -28.95
C VAL A 33 -10.58 -8.31 -28.92
N LEU A 34 -9.30 -7.97 -28.74
CA LEU A 34 -8.23 -8.97 -28.55
C LEU A 34 -8.33 -9.69 -27.20
N TYR A 35 -8.90 -9.04 -26.18
CA TYR A 35 -9.18 -9.67 -24.89
C TYR A 35 -10.44 -10.57 -24.95
N ALA A 36 -11.48 -10.15 -25.68
CA ALA A 36 -12.73 -10.90 -25.85
C ALA A 36 -12.62 -12.10 -26.82
N THR A 37 -11.54 -12.21 -27.61
CA THR A 37 -11.31 -13.32 -28.56
C THR A 37 -10.31 -14.37 -28.05
N LYS A 38 -9.94 -14.32 -26.76
CA LYS A 38 -9.16 -15.40 -26.15
C LYS A 38 -10.01 -16.68 -26.11
N SER A 39 -9.77 -17.56 -27.08
CA SER A 39 -10.42 -18.86 -27.21
C SER A 39 -10.36 -19.65 -25.90
N THR A 40 -11.52 -19.92 -25.31
CA THR A 40 -11.72 -20.95 -24.31
C THR A 40 -11.65 -22.30 -25.03
N GLY A 41 -10.43 -22.84 -25.15
CA GLY A 41 -10.22 -24.19 -25.65
C GLY A 41 -11.01 -25.21 -24.83
N PRO A 42 -11.67 -26.20 -25.46
CA PRO A 42 -12.46 -27.19 -24.73
C PRO A 42 -11.57 -28.01 -23.79
N ALA A 43 -12.06 -28.24 -22.58
CA ALA A 43 -11.47 -29.16 -21.62
C ALA A 43 -11.34 -30.54 -22.28
N THR A 44 -10.10 -30.99 -22.49
CA THR A 44 -9.83 -32.32 -23.00
C THR A 44 -9.88 -33.29 -21.82
N THR A 45 -11.01 -33.96 -21.63
CA THR A 45 -11.12 -35.07 -20.70
C THR A 45 -10.36 -36.25 -21.29
N VAL A 46 -9.15 -36.51 -20.80
CA VAL A 46 -8.40 -37.72 -21.14
C VAL A 46 -8.88 -38.83 -20.22
N THR A 47 -9.76 -39.70 -20.72
CA THR A 47 -10.07 -40.97 -20.05
C THR A 47 -8.98 -41.97 -20.41
N THR A 48 -8.02 -42.18 -19.52
CA THR A 48 -7.07 -43.30 -19.61
C THR A 48 -7.58 -44.44 -18.74
N THR A 49 -8.06 -45.52 -19.37
CA THR A 49 -8.33 -46.79 -18.71
C THR A 49 -7.01 -47.55 -18.55
N VAL A 50 -6.53 -47.72 -17.31
CA VAL A 50 -5.40 -48.59 -16.96
C VAL A 50 -5.78 -49.41 -15.71
N PRO A 51 -5.54 -50.74 -15.69
CA PRO A 51 -6.07 -51.67 -14.70
C PRO A 51 -5.54 -51.47 -13.28
N ALA A 52 -6.37 -51.94 -12.33
CA ALA A 52 -6.26 -51.80 -10.90
C ALA A 52 -4.89 -52.24 -10.32
N GLY A 53 -4.27 -51.30 -9.61
CA GLY A 53 -3.20 -51.53 -8.65
C GLY A 53 -3.16 -50.36 -7.68
N THR A 54 -3.93 -50.43 -6.59
CA THR A 54 -3.84 -49.47 -5.49
C THR A 54 -2.46 -49.58 -4.85
N THR A 55 -1.57 -48.67 -5.22
CA THR A 55 -0.34 -48.41 -4.48
C THR A 55 -0.60 -47.19 -3.63
N THR A 56 -0.81 -47.38 -2.33
CA THR A 56 -0.96 -46.27 -1.38
C THR A 56 0.41 -45.64 -1.19
N VAL A 57 0.73 -44.63 -2.01
CA VAL A 57 1.89 -43.76 -1.76
C VAL A 57 1.45 -42.73 -0.74
N THR A 58 1.85 -42.92 0.51
CA THR A 58 1.76 -41.87 1.53
C THR A 58 2.82 -40.82 1.19
N SER A 59 2.50 -39.86 0.33
CA SER A 59 3.31 -38.65 0.22
C SER A 59 2.97 -37.76 1.41
N THR A 60 3.88 -37.65 2.38
CA THR A 60 3.88 -36.50 3.29
C THR A 60 4.14 -35.27 2.45
N LEU A 61 3.06 -34.59 2.06
CA LEU A 61 3.11 -33.26 1.49
C LEU A 61 3.45 -32.33 2.65
N THR A 62 4.75 -32.11 2.89
CA THR A 62 5.20 -30.98 3.70
C THR A 62 4.81 -29.72 2.95
N LYS A 63 3.57 -29.28 3.15
CA LYS A 63 3.21 -27.88 2.95
C LYS A 63 4.16 -27.11 3.87
N PRO A 64 5.00 -26.20 3.35
CA PRO A 64 5.66 -25.25 4.23
C PRO A 64 4.54 -24.61 5.05
N VAL A 65 4.60 -24.75 6.37
CA VAL A 65 3.79 -23.89 7.22
C VAL A 65 4.26 -22.50 6.85
N THR A 66 3.45 -21.75 6.10
CA THR A 66 3.62 -20.31 6.03
C THR A 66 3.57 -19.88 7.48
N VAL A 67 4.73 -19.52 8.05
CA VAL A 67 4.76 -19.10 9.44
C VAL A 67 3.83 -17.90 9.46
N ASN A 68 2.78 -18.00 10.27
CA ASN A 68 1.73 -16.98 10.34
C ASN A 68 2.33 -15.79 11.10
N SER A 69 3.39 -15.19 10.58
CA SER A 69 4.23 -14.23 11.28
C SER A 69 4.74 -13.15 10.37
N SER A 70 4.94 -11.96 10.94
CA SER A 70 5.59 -10.83 10.30
C SER A 70 6.49 -10.11 11.32
N GLY A 71 7.28 -9.16 10.85
CA GLY A 71 8.02 -8.26 11.71
C GLY A 71 7.18 -7.07 12.17
N ALA A 72 7.71 -6.37 13.18
CA ALA A 72 7.37 -4.99 13.50
C ALA A 72 8.55 -4.28 14.14
N PHE A 73 8.39 -2.98 14.38
CA PHE A 73 9.29 -2.20 15.20
C PHE A 73 8.67 -1.87 16.55
N TYR A 74 9.47 -2.00 17.59
CA TYR A 74 9.14 -1.54 18.92
C TYR A 74 10.39 -1.02 19.61
N ASN A 75 10.34 0.25 20.04
CA ASN A 75 11.39 0.88 20.84
C ASN A 75 12.80 0.72 20.25
N GLY A 76 12.93 0.88 18.93
CA GLY A 76 14.20 0.78 18.21
C GLY A 76 14.65 -0.65 17.87
N GLN A 77 13.84 -1.67 18.20
CA GLN A 77 14.14 -3.07 17.93
C GLN A 77 13.20 -3.65 16.88
N VAL A 78 13.70 -4.62 16.13
CA VAL A 78 12.88 -5.48 15.26
C VAL A 78 12.34 -6.62 16.09
N ILE A 79 11.03 -6.77 16.07
CA ILE A 79 10.28 -7.78 16.82
C ILE A 79 9.47 -8.65 15.86
N THR A 80 9.04 -9.84 16.31
CA THR A 80 8.26 -10.77 15.48
C THR A 80 6.87 -10.90 16.06
N PHE A 81 5.84 -10.72 15.23
CA PHE A 81 4.48 -11.06 15.61
C PHE A 81 4.00 -12.33 14.93
N GLN A 82 3.06 -13.01 15.56
CA GLN A 82 2.31 -14.13 15.03
C GLN A 82 0.84 -13.75 14.88
N TYR A 83 0.32 -13.85 13.66
CA TYR A 83 -1.09 -13.74 13.32
C TYR A 83 -1.86 -14.93 13.89
N THR A 84 -2.91 -14.62 14.64
CA THR A 84 -3.70 -15.59 15.40
C THR A 84 -5.11 -15.77 14.85
N ALA A 85 -5.57 -14.85 14.02
CA ALA A 85 -6.85 -14.92 13.31
C ALA A 85 -6.83 -14.02 12.06
N GLN A 86 -7.84 -14.20 11.21
CA GLN A 86 -8.07 -13.33 10.06
C GLN A 86 -8.45 -11.91 10.48
N PHE A 87 -8.13 -10.94 9.63
CA PHE A 87 -8.54 -9.54 9.78
C PHE A 87 -10.07 -9.38 9.81
N MET A 88 -10.53 -8.24 10.32
CA MET A 88 -11.90 -7.78 10.17
C MET A 88 -11.95 -6.30 9.80
N CYS A 89 -13.05 -5.87 9.20
CA CYS A 89 -13.26 -4.48 8.80
C CYS A 89 -14.60 -3.99 9.36
N THR A 90 -14.55 -3.09 10.34
CA THR A 90 -15.71 -2.69 11.15
C THR A 90 -15.70 -1.21 11.53
N PRO A 91 -16.83 -0.50 11.40
CA PRO A 91 -18.00 -0.87 10.61
C PRO A 91 -17.61 -1.07 9.14
N PRO A 92 -18.41 -1.78 8.32
CA PRO A 92 -18.10 -1.96 6.90
C PRO A 92 -17.92 -0.62 6.18
N ALA A 93 -17.11 -0.59 5.12
CA ALA A 93 -16.81 0.63 4.36
C ALA A 93 -18.07 1.40 3.90
N THR A 94 -19.20 0.72 3.66
CA THR A 94 -20.47 1.36 3.28
C THR A 94 -21.10 2.21 4.39
N THR A 95 -20.69 2.07 5.64
CA THR A 95 -21.06 2.99 6.73
C THR A 95 -20.43 4.38 6.52
N PHE A 96 -19.22 4.43 5.97
CA PHE A 96 -18.49 5.67 5.69
C PHE A 96 -18.77 6.19 4.27
N PHE A 97 -18.87 5.26 3.30
CA PHE A 97 -19.03 5.54 1.87
C PHE A 97 -20.23 4.77 1.30
N PRO A 98 -21.47 5.23 1.56
CA PRO A 98 -22.69 4.47 1.22
C PRO A 98 -22.89 4.23 -0.28
N ASN A 99 -22.30 5.08 -1.13
CA ASN A 99 -22.41 4.97 -2.59
C ASN A 99 -21.41 3.97 -3.19
N GLU A 100 -20.41 3.53 -2.43
CA GLU A 100 -19.27 2.73 -2.92
C GLU A 100 -19.48 1.23 -2.67
N THR A 101 -20.71 0.76 -2.92
CA THR A 101 -21.13 -0.60 -2.57
C THR A 101 -20.35 -1.67 -3.36
N ASN A 102 -20.02 -1.42 -4.63
CA ASN A 102 -19.30 -2.39 -5.45
C ASN A 102 -17.83 -2.47 -5.05
N GLN A 103 -17.21 -1.32 -4.77
CA GLN A 103 -15.85 -1.18 -4.27
C GLN A 103 -15.71 -1.89 -2.92
N SER A 104 -16.63 -1.60 -2.01
CA SER A 104 -16.69 -2.22 -0.69
C SER A 104 -16.81 -3.75 -0.78
N LYS A 105 -17.60 -4.29 -1.71
CA LYS A 105 -17.66 -5.75 -1.93
C LYS A 105 -16.32 -6.34 -2.36
N VAL A 106 -15.63 -5.71 -3.31
CA VAL A 106 -14.31 -6.19 -3.78
C VAL A 106 -13.25 -6.07 -2.68
N ALA A 107 -13.29 -5.01 -1.90
CA ALA A 107 -12.41 -4.78 -0.76
C ALA A 107 -12.85 -5.51 0.53
N MET A 108 -13.87 -6.39 0.47
CA MET A 108 -14.42 -7.11 1.63
C MET A 108 -14.84 -6.20 2.80
N GLY A 109 -15.26 -4.98 2.49
CA GLY A 109 -15.65 -3.95 3.45
C GLY A 109 -14.48 -3.20 4.07
N CYS A 110 -13.24 -3.46 3.66
CA CYS A 110 -12.03 -2.81 4.20
C CYS A 110 -11.71 -1.52 3.46
N GLU A 111 -11.40 -0.48 4.23
CA GLU A 111 -11.05 0.82 3.66
C GLU A 111 -9.99 1.57 4.46
N VAL A 112 -9.35 2.49 3.75
CA VAL A 112 -8.47 3.52 4.29
C VAL A 112 -9.04 4.87 3.86
N GLY A 113 -9.29 5.76 4.81
CA GLY A 113 -9.90 7.07 4.57
C GLY A 113 -10.84 7.48 5.69
N ALA A 114 -11.45 6.52 6.37
CA ALA A 114 -12.25 6.76 7.57
C ALA A 114 -12.09 5.63 8.59
N GLY A 115 -12.50 5.89 9.83
CA GLY A 115 -12.52 4.87 10.86
C GLY A 115 -13.19 5.33 12.14
N ASN A 116 -13.52 4.37 12.99
CA ASN A 116 -14.28 4.62 14.21
C ASN A 116 -13.81 3.69 15.32
N ILE A 117 -12.90 4.18 16.18
CA ILE A 117 -12.34 3.40 17.29
C ILE A 117 -13.44 2.85 18.22
N SER A 118 -14.54 3.59 18.38
CA SER A 118 -15.64 3.15 19.25
C SER A 118 -16.36 1.90 18.75
N ALA A 119 -16.17 1.53 17.48
CA ALA A 119 -16.74 0.32 16.87
C ALA A 119 -15.80 -0.89 16.90
N PHE A 120 -14.55 -0.72 17.34
CA PHE A 120 -13.58 -1.81 17.43
C PHE A 120 -13.80 -2.68 18.67
N PRO A 121 -13.32 -3.94 18.67
CA PRO A 121 -13.37 -4.80 19.85
C PRO A 121 -12.78 -4.12 21.10
N LYS A 122 -13.40 -4.37 22.26
CA LYS A 122 -12.91 -3.86 23.55
C LYS A 122 -11.52 -4.41 23.82
N ASN A 123 -10.57 -3.55 24.18
CA ASN A 123 -9.11 -3.81 24.33
C ASN A 123 -8.27 -3.67 23.05
N ALA A 124 -8.87 -3.26 21.93
CA ALA A 124 -8.10 -3.03 20.71
C ALA A 124 -7.02 -1.95 20.92
N ALA A 125 -5.86 -2.16 20.33
CA ALA A 125 -4.70 -1.26 20.40
C ALA A 125 -4.28 -0.77 19.01
N PRO A 126 -3.60 0.38 18.89
CA PRO A 126 -3.12 0.85 17.59
C PRO A 126 -1.92 0.05 17.10
N VAL A 127 -1.92 -0.30 15.82
CA VAL A 127 -0.74 -0.67 15.04
C VAL A 127 -0.57 0.33 13.90
N PHE A 128 0.62 0.92 13.80
CA PHE A 128 0.93 1.92 12.77
C PHE A 128 1.52 1.20 11.55
N VAL A 129 0.81 1.29 10.43
CA VAL A 129 1.22 0.66 9.17
C VAL A 129 2.01 1.69 8.36
N LEU A 130 3.32 1.51 8.30
CA LEU A 130 4.25 2.40 7.62
C LEU A 130 4.30 2.03 6.13
N VAL A 131 3.69 2.86 5.30
CA VAL A 131 3.71 2.69 3.84
C VAL A 131 4.82 3.57 3.26
N PRO A 132 5.79 3.03 2.49
CA PRO A 132 6.86 3.79 1.85
C PRO A 132 6.30 4.59 0.65
N ALA A 133 5.44 5.56 0.92
CA ALA A 133 4.71 6.33 -0.08
C ALA A 133 5.64 7.06 -1.06
N PHE A 134 6.88 7.37 -0.64
CA PHE A 134 7.94 7.91 -1.52
C PHE A 134 8.27 7.02 -2.74
N ALA A 135 7.99 5.72 -2.67
CA ALA A 135 8.18 4.79 -3.79
C ALA A 135 7.03 4.85 -4.83
N GLY A 136 6.07 5.75 -4.64
CA GLY A 136 4.95 5.99 -5.54
C GLY A 136 4.07 4.76 -5.73
N LEU A 137 3.53 4.55 -6.92
CA LEU A 137 2.57 3.47 -7.18
C LEU A 137 3.19 2.05 -7.11
N SER A 138 4.52 1.93 -7.10
CA SER A 138 5.19 0.63 -6.97
C SER A 138 4.86 -0.08 -5.65
N ILE A 139 4.39 0.67 -4.64
CA ILE A 139 3.95 0.12 -3.35
C ILE A 139 2.83 -0.90 -3.50
N PHE A 140 2.06 -0.88 -4.59
CA PHE A 140 0.95 -1.80 -4.83
C PHE A 140 1.37 -3.16 -5.42
N GLY A 141 2.68 -3.45 -5.54
CA GLY A 141 3.16 -4.77 -5.97
C GLY A 141 3.01 -5.06 -7.46
N VAL A 142 2.54 -4.09 -8.23
CA VAL A 142 2.33 -4.24 -9.68
C VAL A 142 3.65 -3.99 -10.39
N THR A 143 4.20 -5.02 -11.05
CA THR A 143 5.50 -4.92 -11.76
C THR A 143 5.52 -3.85 -12.85
N GLN A 144 4.38 -3.61 -13.51
CA GLN A 144 4.21 -2.54 -14.49
C GLN A 144 4.33 -1.13 -13.88
N LEU A 145 4.14 -1.01 -12.56
CA LEU A 145 4.34 0.22 -11.79
C LEU A 145 5.72 0.28 -11.13
N GLY A 146 6.62 -0.65 -11.46
CA GLY A 146 8.01 -0.68 -10.99
C GLY A 146 8.27 -1.63 -9.83
N ALA A 147 7.25 -2.28 -9.26
CA ALA A 147 7.46 -3.22 -8.16
C ALA A 147 8.29 -4.45 -8.59
N THR A 148 8.98 -5.06 -7.64
CA THR A 148 9.60 -6.38 -7.84
C THR A 148 8.54 -7.48 -7.94
N SER A 149 8.91 -8.64 -8.50
CA SER A 149 8.01 -9.81 -8.52
C SER A 149 7.62 -10.32 -7.13
N GLN A 150 8.44 -10.01 -6.12
CA GLN A 150 8.20 -10.36 -4.72
C GLN A 150 7.18 -9.43 -4.05
N GLY A 151 6.81 -8.32 -4.69
CA GLY A 151 5.88 -7.32 -4.13
C GLY A 151 6.55 -6.18 -3.40
N PHE A 152 7.88 -6.07 -3.44
CA PHE A 152 8.60 -4.93 -2.87
C PHE A 152 8.57 -3.71 -3.80
N PRO A 153 8.34 -2.50 -3.26
CA PRO A 153 8.43 -1.26 -4.01
C PRO A 153 9.86 -0.95 -4.44
N THR A 154 9.96 -0.07 -5.44
CA THR A 154 11.25 0.47 -5.89
C THR A 154 11.23 1.98 -5.86
N PHE A 155 12.34 2.58 -5.47
CA PHE A 155 12.53 4.02 -5.49
C PHE A 155 13.77 4.36 -6.31
N THR A 156 13.65 5.27 -7.28
CA THR A 156 14.78 5.67 -8.12
C THR A 156 15.18 7.10 -7.81
N TYR A 157 16.43 7.28 -7.40
CA TYR A 157 17.03 8.59 -7.13
C TYR A 157 18.43 8.65 -7.75
N ASN A 158 18.73 9.76 -8.44
CA ASN A 158 20.02 10.00 -9.11
C ASN A 158 20.49 8.82 -9.99
N ASN A 159 19.59 8.26 -10.80
CA ASN A 159 19.82 7.08 -11.66
C ASN A 159 20.19 5.78 -10.93
N VAL A 160 20.01 5.72 -9.61
CA VAL A 160 20.14 4.50 -8.81
C VAL A 160 18.76 4.05 -8.37
N THR A 161 18.43 2.80 -8.63
CA THR A 161 17.18 2.18 -8.17
C THR A 161 17.42 1.38 -6.91
N TYR A 162 16.73 1.76 -5.85
CA TYR A 162 16.70 1.11 -4.55
C TYR A 162 15.48 0.20 -4.49
N ILE A 163 15.68 -1.06 -4.09
CA ILE A 163 14.59 -1.94 -3.69
C ILE A 163 14.29 -1.64 -2.22
N ILE A 164 13.05 -1.25 -1.95
CA ILE A 164 12.61 -0.93 -0.59
C ILE A 164 12.03 -2.20 0.01
N THR A 165 12.87 -2.94 0.73
CA THR A 165 12.43 -4.13 1.46
C THR A 165 11.56 -3.71 2.64
N THR A 166 10.45 -4.41 2.83
CA THR A 166 9.50 -4.22 3.92
C THR A 166 9.26 -5.55 4.65
N GLN A 167 8.65 -5.51 5.83
CA GLN A 167 8.20 -6.68 6.60
C GLN A 167 7.07 -7.40 5.89
N CYS A 168 6.21 -6.64 5.19
CA CYS A 168 5.17 -7.15 4.32
C CYS A 168 5.35 -6.60 2.90
N GLY A 169 5.52 -7.49 1.92
CA GLY A 169 5.31 -7.14 0.52
C GLY A 169 3.86 -6.77 0.24
N ALA A 170 3.60 -6.20 -0.93
CA ALA A 170 2.25 -5.87 -1.36
C ALA A 170 1.37 -7.13 -1.47
N ALA A 171 0.08 -6.99 -1.20
CA ALA A 171 -0.85 -8.12 -1.27
C ALA A 171 -0.89 -8.78 -2.66
N GLY A 172 -1.19 -10.08 -2.68
CA GLY A 172 -1.20 -10.88 -3.90
C GLY A 172 0.20 -11.31 -4.38
N THR A 173 1.24 -11.08 -3.59
CA THR A 173 2.63 -11.47 -3.89
C THR A 173 3.18 -12.46 -2.86
N MET A 174 4.32 -13.08 -3.17
CA MET A 174 4.92 -14.13 -2.34
C MET A 174 5.37 -13.65 -0.95
N THR A 175 5.69 -12.36 -0.80
CA THR A 175 6.15 -11.79 0.48
C THR A 175 5.06 -10.99 1.20
N ALA A 176 3.81 -11.07 0.71
CA ALA A 176 2.68 -10.49 1.40
C ALA A 176 2.52 -11.10 2.80
N CYS A 177 2.18 -10.27 3.77
CA CYS A 177 1.91 -10.77 5.11
C CYS A 177 0.67 -11.67 5.16
N PRO A 178 0.73 -12.73 5.97
CA PRO A 178 -0.41 -13.62 6.14
C PRO A 178 -1.57 -12.88 6.80
N ASP A 179 -2.80 -13.32 6.53
CA ASP A 179 -4.02 -12.79 7.13
C ASP A 179 -4.22 -11.26 6.99
N HIS A 180 -3.65 -10.67 5.93
CA HIS A 180 -3.99 -9.32 5.46
C HIS A 180 -5.06 -9.36 4.36
N MET A 181 -5.86 -8.30 4.31
CA MET A 181 -6.80 -8.09 3.22
C MET A 181 -6.05 -7.95 1.89
N THR A 182 -6.56 -8.57 0.83
CA THR A 182 -5.91 -8.51 -0.48
C THR A 182 -6.10 -7.14 -1.13
N TYR A 183 -7.30 -6.57 -1.00
CA TYR A 183 -7.67 -5.29 -1.58
C TYR A 183 -8.25 -4.38 -0.52
N ILE A 184 -8.04 -3.09 -0.71
CA ILE A 184 -8.56 -2.02 0.14
C ILE A 184 -9.19 -0.94 -0.74
N TYR A 185 -10.31 -0.39 -0.28
CA TYR A 185 -10.91 0.80 -0.88
C TYR A 185 -10.34 2.07 -0.24
N SER A 186 -10.12 3.12 -1.03
CA SER A 186 -9.87 4.46 -0.52
C SER A 186 -10.34 5.55 -1.50
N PRO A 187 -11.04 6.61 -1.03
CA PRO A 187 -11.31 7.77 -1.86
C PRO A 187 -10.02 8.50 -2.28
N ALA A 188 -8.93 8.35 -1.52
CA ALA A 188 -7.63 8.89 -1.91
C ALA A 188 -7.06 8.17 -3.15
N PHE A 189 -7.30 6.87 -3.27
CA PHE A 189 -6.89 6.12 -4.46
C PHE A 189 -7.68 6.56 -5.68
N THR A 190 -8.99 6.79 -5.54
CA THR A 190 -9.81 7.39 -6.60
C THR A 190 -9.21 8.71 -7.08
N ALA A 191 -8.82 9.61 -6.18
CA ALA A 191 -8.21 10.88 -6.55
C ALA A 191 -6.89 10.70 -7.32
N VAL A 192 -6.02 9.78 -6.87
CA VAL A 192 -4.75 9.46 -7.55
C VAL A 192 -4.98 8.85 -8.93
N GLU A 193 -5.92 7.91 -9.05
CA GLU A 193 -6.32 7.30 -10.33
C GLU A 193 -6.79 8.37 -11.33
N GLN A 194 -7.69 9.25 -10.88
CA GLN A 194 -8.23 10.33 -11.71
C GLN A 194 -7.16 11.34 -12.14
N ALA A 195 -6.23 11.70 -11.23
CA ALA A 195 -5.09 12.57 -11.55
C ALA A 195 -4.16 11.95 -12.61
N LEU A 196 -4.10 10.61 -12.66
CA LEU A 196 -3.36 9.85 -13.68
C LEU A 196 -4.18 9.56 -14.94
N GLY A 197 -5.44 10.00 -14.99
CA GLY A 197 -6.34 9.84 -16.14
C GLY A 197 -7.14 8.53 -16.16
N TYR A 198 -7.07 7.72 -15.11
CA TYR A 198 -7.90 6.53 -14.94
C TYR A 198 -9.24 6.92 -14.32
N LYS A 199 -10.35 6.64 -15.02
CA LYS A 199 -11.70 7.07 -14.61
C LYS A 199 -12.65 5.93 -14.23
N ASN A 200 -12.20 4.68 -14.34
CA ASN A 200 -13.01 3.49 -14.09
C ASN A 200 -12.21 2.43 -13.30
N GLY A 201 -11.24 2.89 -12.49
CA GLY A 201 -10.27 2.02 -11.83
C GLY A 201 -9.14 1.53 -12.74
N VAL A 202 -8.22 0.76 -12.16
CA VAL A 202 -7.05 0.19 -12.81
C VAL A 202 -6.89 -1.31 -12.51
N PHE A 203 -6.11 -2.02 -13.32
CA PHE A 203 -5.78 -3.44 -13.12
C PHE A 203 -6.99 -4.39 -13.05
N GLY A 204 -8.12 -4.00 -13.64
CA GLY A 204 -9.36 -4.79 -13.57
C GLY A 204 -10.10 -4.67 -12.23
N LEU A 205 -9.68 -3.73 -11.37
CA LEU A 205 -10.34 -3.40 -10.11
C LEU A 205 -11.26 -2.18 -10.30
N PRO A 206 -12.34 -2.06 -9.50
CA PRO A 206 -13.14 -0.85 -9.44
C PRO A 206 -12.31 0.38 -9.04
N GLU A 207 -12.79 1.57 -9.42
CA GLU A 207 -12.19 2.84 -9.00
C GLU A 207 -12.04 2.92 -7.47
N GLY A 208 -10.88 3.39 -7.01
CA GLY A 208 -10.54 3.51 -5.60
C GLY A 208 -10.18 2.19 -4.90
N VAL A 209 -10.18 1.05 -5.61
CA VAL A 209 -9.78 -0.24 -5.05
C VAL A 209 -8.42 -0.65 -5.58
N LEU A 210 -7.46 -0.79 -4.67
CA LEU A 210 -6.10 -1.23 -5.00
C LEU A 210 -5.67 -2.39 -4.09
N PRO A 211 -4.64 -3.16 -4.49
CA PRO A 211 -4.00 -4.11 -3.58
C PRO A 211 -3.54 -3.42 -2.30
N THR A 212 -3.52 -4.13 -1.18
CA THR A 212 -2.88 -3.61 0.03
C THR A 212 -1.40 -3.35 -0.26
N PRO A 213 -0.89 -2.14 0.01
CA PRO A 213 0.48 -1.77 -0.33
C PRO A 213 1.49 -2.56 0.50
N ALA A 214 2.74 -2.65 0.04
CA ALA A 214 3.86 -3.08 0.86
C ALA A 214 4.05 -2.12 2.05
N HIS A 215 4.40 -2.65 3.21
CA HIS A 215 4.46 -1.87 4.46
C HIS A 215 5.25 -2.56 5.57
N ASP A 216 5.59 -1.77 6.58
CA ASP A 216 6.08 -2.24 7.88
C ASP A 216 5.07 -1.93 8.99
N HIS A 217 5.24 -2.60 10.14
CA HIS A 217 4.46 -2.33 11.34
C HIS A 217 5.29 -1.62 12.40
N LEU A 218 4.68 -0.66 13.08
CA LEU A 218 5.20 -0.02 14.28
C LEU A 218 4.16 -0.14 15.40
N VAL A 219 4.59 -0.59 16.57
CA VAL A 219 3.71 -0.75 17.74
C VAL A 219 4.17 0.07 18.94
N THR A 220 3.26 0.20 19.89
CA THR A 220 3.47 0.95 21.14
C THR A 220 3.83 0.06 22.32
N PHE A 221 3.59 -1.25 22.23
CA PHE A 221 3.92 -2.25 23.25
C PHE A 221 3.96 -3.64 22.63
N THR A 222 4.48 -4.61 23.39
CA THR A 222 4.51 -6.03 23.04
C THR A 222 3.62 -6.83 23.99
N THR A 223 3.06 -7.94 23.51
CA THR A 223 2.21 -8.83 24.31
C THR A 223 2.22 -10.22 23.74
N ASN A 224 2.33 -11.25 24.59
CA ASN A 224 2.19 -12.64 24.16
C ASN A 224 0.73 -13.09 24.02
N GLN A 225 -0.23 -12.21 24.32
CA GLN A 225 -1.65 -12.49 24.19
C GLN A 225 -2.14 -12.04 22.81
N SER A 226 -3.01 -12.85 22.20
CA SER A 226 -3.75 -12.46 21.01
C SER A 226 -4.74 -11.37 21.36
N ILE A 227 -4.50 -10.14 20.89
CA ILE A 227 -5.40 -9.00 21.05
C ILE A 227 -5.78 -8.43 19.66
N PRO A 228 -6.86 -7.64 19.56
CA PRO A 228 -7.17 -6.90 18.34
C PRO A 228 -6.25 -5.69 18.21
N TRP A 229 -5.81 -5.42 16.99
CA TRP A 229 -4.96 -4.29 16.63
C TRP A 229 -5.63 -3.50 15.53
N TYR A 230 -6.04 -2.26 15.81
CA TYR A 230 -6.62 -1.41 14.78
C TYR A 230 -5.53 -0.66 14.03
N ILE A 231 -5.71 -0.56 12.72
CA ILE A 231 -4.71 0.01 11.83
C ILE A 231 -4.77 1.54 11.89
N VAL A 232 -3.59 2.17 11.93
CA VAL A 232 -3.40 3.58 11.60
C VAL A 232 -2.41 3.64 10.43
N VAL A 233 -2.88 4.03 9.25
CA VAL A 233 -2.05 4.10 8.06
C VAL A 233 -1.18 5.36 8.08
N VAL A 234 0.12 5.17 7.91
CA VAL A 234 1.13 6.22 7.93
C VAL A 234 1.80 6.27 6.55
N LEU A 235 1.66 7.39 5.85
CA LEU A 235 2.33 7.63 4.57
C LEU A 235 3.70 8.24 4.82
N VAL A 236 4.76 7.48 4.54
CA VAL A 236 6.14 7.92 4.68
C VAL A 236 6.63 8.51 3.36
N PHE A 237 6.94 9.81 3.36
CA PHE A 237 7.40 10.53 2.18
C PHE A 237 8.91 10.80 2.18
N ASP A 238 9.56 10.75 3.34
CA ASP A 238 11.01 10.85 3.42
C ASP A 238 11.66 9.45 3.41
N PRO A 239 12.42 9.08 2.35
CA PRO A 239 13.09 7.78 2.29
C PRO A 239 14.19 7.61 3.34
N ASN A 240 14.72 8.70 3.93
CA ASN A 240 15.81 8.64 4.89
C ASN A 240 15.40 8.09 6.26
N ILE A 241 14.10 8.07 6.54
CA ILE A 241 13.55 7.63 7.83
C ILE A 241 12.77 6.32 7.74
N PHE A 242 12.72 5.70 6.56
CA PHE A 242 12.11 4.39 6.41
C PHE A 242 13.08 3.30 6.90
N PRO A 243 12.73 2.57 7.97
CA PRO A 243 13.64 1.61 8.59
C PRO A 243 13.88 0.40 7.70
N ASN A 244 15.07 -0.17 7.80
CA ASN A 244 15.33 -1.49 7.25
C ASN A 244 14.56 -2.53 8.07
N PRO A 245 13.81 -3.45 7.44
CA PRO A 245 12.95 -4.40 8.14
C PRO A 245 13.70 -5.45 8.96
N ILE A 246 15.00 -5.65 8.69
CA ILE A 246 15.85 -6.63 9.38
C ILE A 246 16.61 -5.97 10.54
N THR A 247 17.14 -4.76 10.34
CA THR A 247 18.01 -4.11 11.33
C THR A 247 17.31 -3.04 12.17
N GLY A 248 16.14 -2.55 11.72
CA GLY A 248 15.45 -1.41 12.33
C GLY A 248 16.19 -0.08 12.19
N GLN A 249 17.28 -0.04 11.42
CA GLN A 249 18.08 1.16 11.21
C GLN A 249 17.72 1.82 9.88
N CYS A 250 17.84 3.14 9.82
CA CYS A 250 17.59 3.92 8.63
C CYS A 250 18.89 4.38 7.99
N GLN A 251 18.83 4.71 6.69
CA GLN A 251 19.96 5.17 5.91
C GLN A 251 19.57 6.45 5.17
N ALA A 252 20.50 7.40 5.07
CA ALA A 252 20.33 8.56 4.19
C ALA A 252 20.47 8.13 2.71
N ILE A 253 19.35 8.11 1.99
CA ILE A 253 19.24 7.80 0.55
C ILE A 253 19.23 9.09 -0.28
N VAL A 254 18.56 10.13 0.22
CA VAL A 254 18.38 11.42 -0.45
C VAL A 254 19.02 12.51 0.42
N PRO A 255 19.65 13.55 -0.16
CA PRO A 255 20.15 14.69 0.61
C PRO A 255 19.03 15.32 1.46
N SER A 256 19.40 15.89 2.60
CA SER A 256 18.46 16.49 3.54
C SER A 256 19.02 17.81 4.06
N ASN A 257 18.13 18.73 4.40
CA ASN A 257 18.45 19.98 5.08
C ASN A 257 18.57 19.82 6.61
N THR A 258 18.22 18.65 7.15
CA THR A 258 18.38 18.36 8.58
C THR A 258 19.82 17.94 8.88
N THR A 259 20.28 18.19 10.11
CA THR A 259 21.64 17.82 10.53
C THR A 259 21.85 16.31 10.59
N ASN A 260 20.81 15.57 10.96
CA ASN A 260 20.83 14.11 10.98
C ASN A 260 19.61 13.58 10.20
N PRO A 261 19.79 13.24 8.91
CA PRO A 261 18.69 12.82 8.02
C PRO A 261 17.94 11.57 8.49
N THR A 262 18.55 10.77 9.37
CA THR A 262 17.94 9.52 9.88
C THR A 262 17.44 9.66 11.32
N ALA A 263 17.42 10.89 11.89
CA ALA A 263 17.08 11.11 13.31
C ALA A 263 15.69 10.61 13.69
N ASN A 264 14.72 10.72 12.76
CA ASN A 264 13.34 10.27 12.95
C ASN A 264 13.10 8.88 12.35
N CYS A 265 14.11 8.01 12.35
CA CYS A 265 13.96 6.63 11.89
C CYS A 265 12.73 5.97 12.52
N LEU A 266 11.78 5.49 11.71
CA LEU A 266 10.44 5.07 12.15
C LEU A 266 10.42 3.68 12.82
N ASN A 267 11.31 3.49 13.80
CA ASN A 267 11.44 2.26 14.58
C ASN A 267 10.89 2.40 16.02
N ASN A 268 10.31 3.56 16.34
CA ASN A 268 9.64 3.84 17.61
C ASN A 268 8.61 4.97 17.44
N ILE A 269 7.69 5.10 18.41
CA ILE A 269 6.58 6.06 18.34
C ILE A 269 7.06 7.51 18.46
N GLN A 270 8.06 7.79 19.28
CA GLN A 270 8.60 9.16 19.41
C GLN A 270 9.13 9.68 18.08
N ALA A 271 9.78 8.82 17.29
CA ALA A 271 10.24 9.15 15.95
C ALA A 271 9.07 9.45 14.99
N LEU A 272 7.97 8.70 15.07
CA LEU A 272 6.75 8.98 14.31
C LEU A 272 6.14 10.34 14.68
N GLU A 273 6.01 10.63 15.98
CA GLU A 273 5.51 11.92 16.47
C GLU A 273 6.36 13.09 15.96
N ASN A 274 7.69 12.95 15.98
CA ASN A 274 8.61 13.96 15.48
C ASN A 274 8.51 14.09 13.95
N ALA A 275 8.44 12.97 13.22
CA ALA A 275 8.37 12.95 11.76
C ALA A 275 7.10 13.64 11.22
N MET A 276 5.98 13.56 11.94
CA MET A 276 4.74 14.27 11.58
C MET A 276 4.88 15.79 11.63
N MET A 277 5.88 16.31 12.34
CA MET A 277 6.12 17.74 12.54
C MET A 277 7.42 18.24 11.90
N THR A 278 8.20 17.33 11.30
CA THR A 278 9.51 17.65 10.73
C THR A 278 9.38 17.92 9.24
N TYR A 279 9.83 19.10 8.81
CA TYR A 279 9.99 19.46 7.41
C TYR A 279 11.38 19.09 6.90
N ASP A 280 11.46 18.33 5.82
CA ASP A 280 12.72 17.90 5.21
C ASP A 280 12.72 18.10 3.68
N SER A 281 13.80 18.68 3.15
CA SER A 281 13.98 18.86 1.70
C SER A 281 14.08 17.53 0.94
N ALA A 282 14.43 16.43 1.63
CA ALA A 282 14.42 15.08 1.09
C ALA A 282 13.02 14.70 0.55
N VAL A 283 11.95 15.18 1.18
CA VAL A 283 10.57 14.90 0.77
C VAL A 283 10.30 15.45 -0.62
N GLY A 284 10.49 16.75 -0.84
CA GLY A 284 10.28 17.37 -2.14
C GLY A 284 11.18 16.75 -3.22
N MET A 285 12.44 16.44 -2.89
CA MET A 285 13.38 15.80 -3.83
C MET A 285 12.97 14.37 -4.22
N ALA A 286 12.50 13.57 -3.26
CA ALA A 286 12.06 12.21 -3.53
C ALA A 286 10.73 12.15 -4.28
N ASN A 287 9.84 13.14 -4.08
CA ASN A 287 8.43 13.02 -4.45
C ASN A 287 7.96 13.95 -5.58
N ALA A 288 8.81 14.79 -6.16
CA ALA A 288 8.39 15.78 -7.18
C ALA A 288 7.62 15.20 -8.38
N LYS A 289 7.76 13.89 -8.68
CA LYS A 289 7.04 13.18 -9.75
C LYS A 289 6.13 12.05 -9.23
N ASN A 290 5.95 11.96 -7.91
CA ASN A 290 5.16 10.93 -7.28
C ASN A 290 3.67 11.33 -7.25
N PRO A 291 2.79 10.62 -7.98
CA PRO A 291 1.38 10.99 -8.07
C PRO A 291 0.62 10.91 -6.73
N ILE A 292 1.08 10.07 -5.79
CA ILE A 292 0.51 10.02 -4.43
C ILE A 292 0.77 11.36 -3.72
N TRP A 293 2.02 11.80 -3.73
CA TRP A 293 2.42 13.05 -3.08
C TRP A 293 1.80 14.28 -3.77
N THR A 294 1.90 14.39 -5.10
CA THR A 294 1.40 15.58 -5.82
C THR A 294 -0.12 15.74 -5.73
N THR A 295 -0.86 14.64 -5.59
CA THR A 295 -2.34 14.66 -5.58
C THR A 295 -2.91 14.80 -4.19
N LEU A 296 -2.33 14.11 -3.19
CA LEU A 296 -2.97 13.95 -1.89
C LEU A 296 -2.45 14.89 -0.82
N VAL A 297 -1.18 15.30 -0.89
CA VAL A 297 -0.52 15.92 0.27
C VAL A 297 0.26 17.17 -0.09
N ASN A 298 1.12 17.10 -1.11
CA ASN A 298 1.98 18.19 -1.59
C ASN A 298 2.60 19.02 -0.44
N THR A 299 3.28 18.34 0.47
CA THR A 299 3.90 18.90 1.69
C THR A 299 5.35 18.46 1.79
N ASP A 300 6.16 19.21 2.55
CA ASP A 300 7.54 18.84 2.87
C ASP A 300 7.67 18.11 4.23
N LEU A 301 6.55 17.71 4.86
CA LEU A 301 6.57 16.88 6.06
C LEU A 301 7.07 15.46 5.75
N GLN A 302 7.92 14.92 6.62
CA GLN A 302 8.49 13.57 6.44
C GLN A 302 7.42 12.46 6.40
N VAL A 303 6.37 12.63 7.20
CA VAL A 303 5.26 11.68 7.33
C VAL A 303 3.92 12.42 7.32
N VAL A 304 2.91 11.80 6.70
CA VAL A 304 1.51 12.20 6.86
C VAL A 304 0.65 11.02 7.27
N VAL A 305 -0.21 11.26 8.25
CA VAL A 305 -1.22 10.31 8.70
C VAL A 305 -2.58 10.88 8.31
N PRO A 306 -3.22 10.40 7.21
CA PRO A 306 -4.49 10.94 6.74
C PRO A 306 -5.52 11.04 7.88
N GLY A 307 -6.21 12.17 8.00
CA GLY A 307 -7.21 12.39 9.07
C GLY A 307 -6.65 12.68 10.47
N ILE A 308 -5.32 12.62 10.69
CA ILE A 308 -4.65 12.90 11.95
C ILE A 308 -3.69 14.07 11.75
N THR A 309 -3.99 15.21 12.36
CA THR A 309 -3.27 16.48 12.11
C THR A 309 -2.25 16.83 13.20
N SER A 310 -2.18 16.02 14.27
CA SER A 310 -1.24 16.25 15.36
C SER A 310 -0.82 14.94 16.05
N PRO A 311 0.39 14.85 16.61
CA PRO A 311 0.87 13.65 17.31
C PRO A 311 -0.05 13.17 18.45
N SER A 312 -0.69 14.09 19.19
CA SER A 312 -1.58 13.76 20.31
C SER A 312 -2.81 12.93 19.90
N GLN A 313 -3.15 12.90 18.62
CA GLN A 313 -4.27 12.13 18.08
C GLN A 313 -3.89 10.69 17.70
N LEU A 314 -2.60 10.34 17.59
CA LEU A 314 -2.14 9.02 17.11
C LEU A 314 -2.72 7.84 17.91
N MET A 315 -2.96 8.05 19.21
CA MET A 315 -3.45 7.00 20.12
C MET A 315 -4.98 7.03 20.30
N SER A 316 -5.67 8.03 19.75
CA SER A 316 -7.10 8.26 19.95
C SER A 316 -7.91 8.42 18.66
N ALA A 317 -7.26 8.31 17.50
CA ALA A 317 -7.87 8.36 16.19
C ALA A 317 -7.31 7.25 15.28
N THR A 318 -8.08 6.95 14.22
CA THR A 318 -7.69 6.01 13.17
C THR A 318 -8.22 6.55 11.84
N ASN A 319 -7.60 6.13 10.75
CA ASN A 319 -7.96 6.44 9.38
C ASN A 319 -8.29 5.18 8.57
N SER A 320 -8.60 4.09 9.26
CA SER A 320 -9.04 2.85 8.66
C SER A 320 -10.10 2.19 9.55
N ASN A 321 -10.93 1.34 8.95
CA ASN A 321 -11.85 0.48 9.66
C ASN A 321 -11.29 -0.93 9.94
N MET A 322 -10.00 -1.15 9.64
CA MET A 322 -9.37 -2.47 9.67
C MET A 322 -8.83 -2.83 11.06
N VAL A 323 -9.04 -4.08 11.46
CA VAL A 323 -8.52 -4.69 12.68
C VAL A 323 -7.84 -6.01 12.34
N LEU A 324 -6.61 -6.16 12.82
CA LEU A 324 -5.79 -7.37 12.72
C LEU A 324 -5.75 -8.08 14.07
N TYR A 325 -5.40 -9.37 14.08
CA TYR A 325 -5.24 -10.14 15.30
C TYR A 325 -3.87 -10.79 15.33
N PHE A 326 -3.02 -10.36 16.26
CA PHE A 326 -1.69 -10.92 16.42
C PHE A 326 -1.21 -10.89 17.88
N SER A 327 -0.17 -11.68 18.13
CA SER A 327 0.59 -11.77 19.39
C SER A 327 2.08 -11.62 19.10
N ASP A 328 2.87 -11.21 20.09
CA ASP A 328 4.33 -11.15 20.10
C ASP A 328 4.86 -12.23 21.05
N PRO A 329 5.06 -13.48 20.58
CA PRO A 329 5.83 -14.43 21.36
C PRO A 329 7.28 -13.92 21.46
N ALA A 330 8.00 -14.25 22.55
CA ALA A 330 9.40 -13.85 22.75
C ALA A 330 10.37 -14.58 21.78
N ILE A 331 10.19 -14.37 20.49
CA ILE A 331 10.95 -14.93 19.38
C ILE A 331 11.69 -13.74 18.73
N TYR A 332 12.95 -13.57 19.15
CA TYR A 332 13.86 -12.54 18.66
C TYR A 332 15.15 -13.19 18.15
N PRO A 333 15.70 -12.80 16.99
CA PRO A 333 15.12 -11.98 15.93
C PRO A 333 14.22 -12.80 14.97
N TYR A 334 13.63 -12.11 13.99
CA TYR A 334 12.83 -12.66 12.88
C TYR A 334 13.44 -13.94 12.27
N PRO A 335 12.68 -15.04 12.10
CA PRO A 335 13.18 -16.20 11.35
C PRO A 335 13.35 -15.82 9.88
N ILE A 336 14.60 -15.87 9.41
CA ILE A 336 15.01 -15.57 8.01
C ILE A 336 14.50 -16.66 7.06
#